data_AF-A0A329RK52-F1
#
_entry.id   AF-A0A329RK52-F1
#
_cell.length_a   1.000
_cell.length_b   1.000
_cell.length_c   1.000
_cell.angle_alpha   90.00
_cell.angle_beta   90.00
_cell.angle_gamma   90.00
#
_symmetry.space_group_name_H-M   'P 1'
#
loop_
_entity.id
_entity.type
_entity.pdbx_description
1 polymer ?
#
loop_
_entity_poly.entity_id
_entity_poly.type
_entity_poly.pdbx_seq_one_letter_code
_entity_poly.pdbx_strand_id
1 'polypeptide(L)'
;MSDLSISTSFVESASIDELREMGLLRQDIEPLMEPQSPLTYGVASYHGRNVSNVIFETRSALQQRCRDFARRQGFSLRVASNSWRKAANEGNAKYVCKRLNGQQPLVVGNVEQCPFYIAVYELRDQWKITQMNLAHNHHLHAGFQEDTFVEGGLADDTTR
;
A
#
# COMPACT_ATOMS: atom_id res chain seq x y z
N MET A 1 -15.23 14.53 -28.41
CA MET A 1 -14.31 13.39 -28.36
C MET A 1 -13.55 13.54 -27.06
N SER A 2 -13.96 12.83 -26.02
CA SER A 2 -13.26 12.82 -24.74
C SER A 2 -11.95 12.07 -24.92
N ASP A 3 -10.83 12.78 -24.78
CA ASP A 3 -9.51 12.17 -24.62
C ASP A 3 -9.60 11.18 -23.46
N LEU A 4 -9.68 9.89 -23.80
CA LEU A 4 -9.28 8.84 -22.87
C LEU A 4 -7.77 8.99 -22.74
N SER A 5 -7.31 9.82 -21.81
CA SER A 5 -5.98 9.61 -21.24
C SER A 5 -6.02 8.22 -20.63
N ILE A 6 -5.50 7.23 -21.36
CA ILE A 6 -5.38 5.87 -20.86
C ILE A 6 -4.41 5.97 -19.70
N SER A 7 -4.95 5.98 -18.48
CA SER A 7 -4.17 5.86 -17.25
C SER A 7 -3.55 4.48 -17.25
N THR A 8 -2.30 4.39 -17.70
CA THR A 8 -1.55 3.14 -17.82
C THR A 8 -1.06 2.73 -16.44
N SER A 9 -1.92 2.03 -15.71
CA SER A 9 -1.54 1.39 -14.46
C SER A 9 -1.05 -0.04 -14.73
N PHE A 10 -0.06 -0.49 -13.96
CA PHE A 10 0.53 -1.82 -14.06
C PHE A 10 0.63 -2.47 -12.67
N VAL A 11 0.64 -3.80 -12.62
CA VAL A 11 0.91 -4.59 -11.42
C VAL A 11 2.11 -5.48 -11.75
N GLU A 12 3.16 -5.44 -10.94
CA GLU A 12 4.32 -6.31 -11.14
C GLU A 12 4.08 -7.67 -10.47
N SER A 13 4.20 -8.76 -11.22
CA SER A 13 4.04 -10.12 -10.68
C SER A 13 5.03 -10.42 -9.55
N ALA A 14 6.25 -9.92 -9.66
CA ALA A 14 7.27 -10.04 -8.61
C ALA A 14 6.82 -9.39 -7.28
N SER A 15 6.04 -8.30 -7.33
CA SER A 15 5.49 -7.70 -6.12
C SER A 15 4.45 -8.59 -5.44
N ILE A 16 3.66 -9.35 -6.22
CA ILE A 16 2.69 -10.31 -5.66
C ILE A 16 3.43 -11.43 -4.93
N ASP A 17 4.48 -11.96 -5.55
CA ASP A 17 5.31 -13.02 -4.96
C ASP A 17 6.00 -12.53 -3.67
N GLU A 18 6.59 -11.34 -3.68
CA GLU A 18 7.21 -10.74 -2.49
C GLU A 18 6.18 -10.50 -1.37
N LEU A 19 4.98 -10.01 -1.68
CA LEU A 19 3.92 -9.85 -0.67
C LEU A 19 3.54 -11.17 -0.03
N ARG A 20 3.49 -12.24 -0.83
CA ARG A 20 3.21 -13.60 -0.35
C ARG A 20 4.33 -14.12 0.53
N GLU A 21 5.59 -13.95 0.11
CA GLU A 21 6.78 -14.34 0.87
C GLU A 21 6.86 -13.61 2.22
N MET A 22 6.59 -12.30 2.23
CA MET A 22 6.56 -11.48 3.45
C MET A 22 5.32 -11.74 4.34
N GLY A 23 4.40 -12.59 3.88
CA GLY A 23 3.15 -12.92 4.57
C GLY A 23 2.13 -11.79 4.59
N LEU A 24 2.30 -10.76 3.75
CA LEU A 24 1.40 -9.61 3.60
C LEU A 24 0.22 -9.88 2.67
N LEU A 25 0.30 -10.94 1.84
CA LEU A 25 -0.79 -11.44 1.01
C LEU A 25 -0.89 -12.96 1.15
N ARG A 26 -2.11 -13.49 1.29
CA ARG A 26 -2.37 -14.93 1.30
C ARG A 26 -2.25 -15.53 -0.09
N GLN A 27 -1.91 -16.81 -0.15
CA GLN A 27 -1.77 -17.55 -1.41
C GLN A 27 -3.11 -17.74 -2.14
N ASP A 28 -4.22 -17.81 -1.40
CA ASP A 28 -5.54 -18.06 -1.96
C ASP A 28 -6.31 -16.78 -2.37
N ILE A 29 -5.65 -15.61 -2.27
CA ILE A 29 -6.23 -14.33 -2.66
C ILE A 29 -5.47 -13.83 -3.89
N GLU A 30 -6.20 -13.70 -4.99
CA GLU A 30 -5.67 -13.17 -6.24
C GLU A 30 -6.09 -11.70 -6.42
N PRO A 31 -5.15 -10.81 -6.81
CA PRO A 31 -5.51 -9.46 -7.24
C PRO A 31 -6.37 -9.49 -8.50
N LEU A 32 -7.30 -8.54 -8.62
CA LEU A 32 -8.17 -8.44 -9.78
C LEU A 32 -7.43 -7.86 -10.99
N MET A 33 -7.04 -8.73 -11.93
CA MET A 33 -6.30 -8.35 -13.14
C MET A 33 -7.19 -8.01 -14.34
N GLU A 34 -8.44 -8.49 -14.35
CA GLU A 34 -9.43 -8.21 -15.41
C GLU A 34 -10.64 -7.48 -14.80
N PRO A 35 -10.55 -6.17 -14.58
CA PRO A 35 -11.54 -5.47 -13.80
C PRO A 35 -12.71 -5.00 -14.66
N GLN A 36 -13.90 -4.95 -14.05
CA GLN A 36 -15.07 -4.29 -14.65
C GLN A 36 -14.95 -2.76 -14.63
N SER A 37 -14.00 -2.21 -13.86
CA SER A 37 -13.70 -0.79 -13.75
C SER A 37 -12.19 -0.55 -13.64
N PRO A 38 -11.60 0.43 -14.34
CA PRO A 38 -10.17 0.75 -14.21
C PRO A 38 -9.72 0.97 -12.76
N LEU A 39 -10.62 1.43 -11.89
CA LEU A 39 -10.34 1.71 -10.47
C LEU A 39 -10.12 0.45 -9.62
N THR A 40 -10.54 -0.71 -10.12
CA THR A 40 -10.42 -1.99 -9.40
C THR A 40 -9.30 -2.87 -9.92
N TYR A 41 -8.56 -2.43 -10.94
CA TYR A 41 -7.36 -3.13 -11.41
C TYR A 41 -6.35 -3.27 -10.27
N GLY A 42 -5.81 -4.47 -10.07
CA GLY A 42 -4.81 -4.78 -9.04
C GLY A 42 -5.34 -4.84 -7.61
N VAL A 43 -6.67 -4.78 -7.40
CA VAL A 43 -7.26 -4.85 -6.05
C VAL A 43 -7.27 -6.28 -5.53
N ALA A 44 -6.71 -6.49 -4.33
CA ALA A 44 -6.85 -7.71 -3.55
C ALA A 44 -7.68 -7.41 -2.29
N SER A 45 -8.74 -8.19 -2.06
CA SER A 45 -9.64 -8.03 -0.91
C SER A 45 -10.29 -9.37 -0.57
N TYR A 46 -10.75 -9.52 0.68
CA TYR A 46 -11.44 -10.75 1.11
C TYR A 46 -12.66 -10.47 1.97
N HIS A 47 -13.65 -9.78 1.41
CA HIS A 47 -14.91 -9.42 2.10
C HIS A 47 -14.66 -8.72 3.45
N GLY A 48 -13.67 -7.81 3.50
CA GLY A 48 -13.28 -7.09 4.72
C GLY A 48 -12.50 -7.91 5.76
N ARG A 49 -12.21 -9.19 5.48
CA ARG A 49 -11.34 -10.03 6.33
C ARG A 49 -9.87 -9.80 6.01
N ASN A 50 -9.01 -10.38 6.84
CA ASN A 50 -7.57 -10.27 6.68
C ASN A 50 -7.10 -10.89 5.37
N VAL A 51 -6.38 -10.11 4.57
CA VAL A 51 -5.76 -10.57 3.31
C VAL A 51 -4.33 -11.04 3.50
N SER A 52 -3.70 -10.75 4.63
CA SER A 52 -2.37 -11.24 5.00
C SER A 52 -2.42 -12.61 5.70
N ASN A 53 -1.31 -13.36 5.63
CA ASN A 53 -1.09 -14.57 6.42
C ASN A 53 -0.72 -14.25 7.89
N VAL A 54 -0.37 -13.00 8.15
CA VAL A 54 0.09 -12.52 9.47
C VAL A 54 -0.98 -11.64 10.10
N ILE A 55 -1.17 -11.80 11.41
CA ILE A 55 -1.87 -10.84 12.25
C ILE A 55 -0.81 -10.09 13.04
N PHE A 56 -0.94 -8.76 13.12
CA PHE A 56 0.04 -7.91 13.79
C PHE A 56 -0.53 -7.43 15.13
N GLU A 57 0.28 -7.49 16.19
CA GLU A 57 -0.12 -7.02 17.53
C GLU A 57 -0.13 -5.49 17.61
N THR A 58 0.69 -4.81 16.80
CA THR A 58 0.79 -3.35 16.82
C THR A 58 0.75 -2.75 15.41
N ARG A 59 0.25 -1.52 15.32
CA ARG A 59 0.27 -0.72 14.09
C ARG A 59 1.70 -0.53 13.57
N SER A 60 2.65 -0.29 14.47
CA SER A 60 4.04 0.00 14.09
C SER A 60 4.71 -1.21 13.45
N ALA A 61 4.49 -2.42 13.97
CA ALA A 61 5.01 -3.65 13.38
C ALA A 61 4.44 -3.90 11.97
N LEU A 62 3.13 -3.70 11.80
CA LEU A 62 2.49 -3.79 10.48
C LEU A 62 3.09 -2.74 9.53
N GLN A 63 3.11 -1.48 9.97
CA GLN A 63 3.62 -0.37 9.17
C GLN A 63 5.07 -0.60 8.72
N GLN A 64 5.92 -1.09 9.62
CA GLN A 64 7.31 -1.38 9.30
C GLN A 64 7.41 -2.46 8.23
N ARG A 65 6.63 -3.55 8.35
CA ARG A 65 6.65 -4.62 7.34
C ARG A 65 6.16 -4.14 5.97
N CYS A 66 5.15 -3.28 5.92
CA CYS A 66 4.71 -2.64 4.67
C CYS A 66 5.79 -1.72 4.08
N ARG A 67 6.55 -1.00 4.93
CA ARG A 67 7.68 -0.17 4.46
C ARG A 67 8.79 -1.03 3.90
N ASP A 68 9.17 -2.11 4.58
CA ASP A 68 10.22 -3.03 4.12
C ASP A 68 9.87 -3.61 2.74
N PHE A 69 8.61 -4.01 2.54
CA PHE A 69 8.10 -4.42 1.23
C PHE A 69 8.31 -3.32 0.17
N ALA A 70 7.82 -2.11 0.44
CA ALA A 70 7.93 -1.01 -0.51
C ALA A 70 9.40 -0.69 -0.86
N ARG A 71 10.30 -0.74 0.12
CA ARG A 71 11.74 -0.54 -0.09
C ARG A 71 12.33 -1.58 -1.05
N ARG A 72 12.02 -2.87 -0.85
CA ARG A 72 12.47 -3.96 -1.73
C ARG A 72 11.96 -3.80 -3.15
N GLN A 73 10.76 -3.26 -3.31
CA GLN A 73 10.12 -3.00 -4.60
C GLN A 73 10.46 -1.61 -5.17
N GLY A 74 11.43 -0.89 -4.60
CA GLY A 74 11.90 0.38 -5.16
C GLY A 74 10.88 1.52 -5.09
N PHE A 75 10.06 1.58 -4.04
CA PHE A 75 9.23 2.74 -3.74
C PHE A 75 9.19 3.05 -2.24
N SER A 76 8.48 4.10 -1.86
CA SER A 76 8.32 4.50 -0.46
C SER A 76 6.85 4.73 -0.13
N LEU A 77 6.48 4.44 1.11
CA LEU A 77 5.13 4.67 1.61
C LEU A 77 5.02 5.96 2.43
N ARG A 78 3.84 6.55 2.42
CA ARG A 78 3.38 7.53 3.41
C ARG A 78 2.06 7.08 4.00
N VAL A 79 1.74 7.57 5.20
CA VAL A 79 0.39 7.46 5.76
C VAL A 79 -0.50 8.48 5.05
N ALA A 80 -1.56 8.01 4.40
CA ALA A 80 -2.56 8.86 3.74
C ALA A 80 -3.69 9.26 4.68
N SER A 81 -4.10 8.35 5.54
CA SER A 81 -5.08 8.59 6.59
C SER A 81 -4.81 7.69 7.78
N ASN A 82 -5.18 8.18 8.96
CA ASN A 82 -5.23 7.43 10.20
C ASN A 82 -6.50 7.84 10.96
N SER A 83 -7.07 6.92 11.72
CA SER A 83 -8.13 7.28 12.67
C SER A 83 -8.20 6.25 13.81
N TRP A 84 -8.65 6.71 14.96
CA TRP A 84 -8.85 5.89 16.17
C TRP A 84 -10.23 6.19 16.75
N ARG A 85 -11.02 5.15 17.00
CA ARG A 85 -12.36 5.22 17.57
C ARG A 85 -12.34 4.61 18.97
N LYS A 86 -12.07 5.45 19.96
CA LYS A 86 -11.97 5.04 21.37
C LYS A 86 -13.17 4.25 21.89
N ALA A 87 -14.39 4.64 21.52
CA ALA A 87 -15.61 3.97 21.98
C ALA A 87 -15.77 2.53 21.44
N ALA A 88 -15.21 2.24 20.27
CA ALA A 88 -15.28 0.93 19.63
C ALA A 88 -13.99 0.12 19.83
N ASN A 89 -12.92 0.73 20.34
CA ASN A 89 -11.56 0.18 20.36
C ASN A 89 -11.10 -0.27 18.95
N GLU A 90 -11.27 0.62 17.97
CA GLU A 90 -10.99 0.34 16.57
C GLU A 90 -10.06 1.41 15.97
N GLY A 91 -9.12 0.97 15.14
CA GLY A 91 -8.18 1.82 14.43
C GLY A 91 -8.22 1.57 12.92
N ASN A 92 -7.98 2.59 12.12
CA ASN A 92 -7.74 2.41 10.69
C ASN A 92 -6.54 3.23 10.24
N ALA A 93 -5.83 2.71 9.24
CA ALA A 93 -4.86 3.50 8.50
C ALA A 93 -4.85 3.11 7.03
N LYS A 94 -4.41 4.05 6.19
CA LYS A 94 -4.18 3.80 4.76
C LYS A 94 -2.77 4.23 4.41
N TYR A 95 -2.00 3.34 3.82
CA TYR A 95 -0.68 3.63 3.27
C TYR A 95 -0.77 3.76 1.75
N VAL A 96 -0.06 4.73 1.19
CA VAL A 96 -0.01 4.99 -0.26
C VAL A 96 1.41 5.31 -0.68
N CYS A 97 1.72 5.26 -1.98
CA CYS A 97 3.00 5.70 -2.49
C CYS A 97 3.30 7.16 -2.09
N LYS A 98 4.52 7.37 -1.59
CA LYS A 98 5.07 8.68 -1.26
C LYS A 98 5.55 9.35 -2.55
N ARG A 99 5.27 10.65 -2.67
CA ARG A 99 5.87 11.50 -3.71
C ARG A 99 7.25 11.95 -3.25
N LEU A 100 8.26 11.84 -4.11
CA LEU A 100 9.62 12.35 -3.85
C LEU A 100 9.65 13.83 -4.23
N ASN A 101 9.97 14.72 -3.27
CA ASN A 101 9.94 16.18 -3.46
C ASN A 101 8.63 16.71 -4.06
N GLY A 102 7.50 16.10 -3.69
CA GLY A 102 6.18 16.47 -4.20
C GLY A 102 5.84 15.91 -5.58
N GLN A 103 6.77 15.21 -6.24
CA GLN A 103 6.59 14.63 -7.58
C GLN A 103 6.64 13.10 -7.55
N GLN A 104 5.99 12.48 -8.53
CA GLN A 104 6.21 11.07 -8.89
C GLN A 104 6.66 11.05 -10.35
N PRO A 105 7.65 10.22 -10.71
CA PRO A 105 8.02 10.02 -12.10
C PRO A 105 6.93 9.17 -12.76
N LEU A 106 5.82 9.83 -13.10
CA LEU A 106 4.65 9.20 -13.70
C LEU A 106 5.02 8.59 -15.05
N VAL A 107 4.41 7.46 -15.39
CA VAL A 107 4.49 6.90 -16.75
C VAL A 107 3.76 7.85 -17.69
N VAL A 108 4.31 8.07 -18.90
CA VAL A 108 3.74 8.97 -19.92
C VAL A 108 2.25 8.70 -20.13
N GLY A 109 1.43 9.75 -20.04
CA GLY A 109 -0.04 9.67 -20.14
C GLY A 109 -0.79 9.69 -18.80
N ASN A 110 -0.09 9.56 -17.67
CA ASN A 110 -0.69 9.66 -16.34
C ASN A 110 -0.53 11.06 -15.74
N VAL A 111 -1.61 11.58 -15.14
CA VAL A 111 -1.65 12.91 -14.50
C VAL A 111 -2.10 12.88 -13.03
N GLU A 112 -2.36 11.68 -12.47
CA GLU A 112 -2.99 11.52 -11.16
C GLU A 112 -2.10 10.90 -10.07
N GLN A 113 -2.63 10.84 -8.84
CA GLN A 113 -2.06 10.11 -7.71
C GLN A 113 -2.00 8.60 -8.00
N CYS A 114 -0.88 7.96 -7.64
CA CYS A 114 -0.72 6.51 -7.74
C CYS A 114 -1.89 5.74 -7.09
N PRO A 115 -2.48 4.75 -7.78
CA PRO A 115 -3.61 3.98 -7.25
C PRO A 115 -3.20 3.00 -6.15
N PHE A 116 -1.90 2.73 -5.99
CA PHE A 116 -1.39 1.85 -4.94
C PHE A 116 -1.87 2.27 -3.56
N TYR A 117 -2.39 1.31 -2.80
CA TYR A 117 -2.60 1.49 -1.37
C TYR A 117 -2.60 0.16 -0.61
N ILE A 118 -2.36 0.26 0.71
CA ILE A 118 -2.62 -0.80 1.68
C ILE A 118 -3.55 -0.21 2.74
N ALA A 119 -4.72 -0.80 2.90
CA ALA A 119 -5.70 -0.43 3.92
C ALA A 119 -5.63 -1.41 5.08
N VAL A 120 -5.52 -0.86 6.30
CA VAL A 120 -5.36 -1.63 7.52
C VAL A 120 -6.38 -1.23 8.55
N TYR A 121 -6.78 -2.20 9.36
CA TYR A 121 -7.79 -2.04 10.37
C TYR A 121 -7.42 -2.82 11.61
N GLU A 122 -7.72 -2.25 12.76
CA GLU A 122 -7.59 -2.88 14.06
C GLU A 122 -8.95 -3.33 14.57
N LEU A 123 -9.01 -4.60 14.96
CA LEU A 123 -10.18 -5.18 15.61
C LEU A 123 -9.72 -6.17 16.67
N ARG A 124 -10.11 -5.94 17.93
CA ARG A 124 -9.73 -6.76 19.10
C ARG A 124 -8.20 -6.85 19.26
N ASP A 125 -7.57 -5.68 19.31
CA ASP A 125 -6.13 -5.52 19.56
C ASP A 125 -5.25 -6.24 18.51
N GLN A 126 -5.78 -6.40 17.30
CA GLN A 126 -5.14 -7.06 16.18
C GLN A 126 -5.24 -6.23 14.93
N TRP A 127 -4.09 -5.85 14.39
CA TRP A 127 -3.95 -5.13 13.13
C TRP A 127 -3.93 -6.12 11.96
N LYS A 128 -4.79 -5.83 10.97
CA LYS A 128 -5.05 -6.66 9.80
C LYS A 128 -4.97 -5.81 8.54
N ILE A 129 -4.54 -6.42 7.45
CA ILE A 129 -4.67 -5.81 6.12
C ILE A 129 -6.02 -6.25 5.57
N THR A 130 -6.92 -5.31 5.29
CA THR A 130 -8.28 -5.62 4.83
C THR A 130 -8.42 -5.55 3.32
N GLN A 131 -7.60 -4.72 2.69
CA GLN A 131 -7.60 -4.50 1.25
C GLN A 131 -6.27 -3.88 0.82
N MET A 132 -5.85 -4.18 -0.40
CA MET A 132 -4.76 -3.46 -1.07
C MET A 132 -5.10 -3.27 -2.55
N ASN A 133 -4.54 -2.21 -3.15
CA ASN A 133 -4.42 -2.09 -4.60
C ASN A 133 -2.94 -2.10 -4.93
N LEU A 134 -2.53 -3.03 -5.79
CA LEU A 134 -1.15 -3.26 -6.20
C LEU A 134 -0.76 -2.53 -7.48
N ALA A 135 -1.70 -1.81 -8.09
CA ALA A 135 -1.46 -1.08 -9.31
C ALA A 135 -0.63 0.17 -9.06
N HIS A 136 0.33 0.43 -9.96
CA HIS A 136 1.16 1.62 -10.00
C HIS A 136 1.01 2.31 -11.34
N ASN A 137 1.16 3.64 -11.37
CA ASN A 137 1.15 4.45 -12.59
C ASN A 137 2.41 5.35 -12.69
N HIS A 138 3.44 5.01 -11.92
CA HIS A 138 4.75 5.68 -11.88
C HIS A 138 5.86 4.64 -11.93
N HIS A 139 7.05 5.07 -12.34
CA HIS A 139 8.22 4.21 -12.31
C HIS A 139 8.55 3.81 -10.87
N LEU A 140 8.79 2.51 -10.66
CA LEU A 140 9.47 1.99 -9.48
C LEU A 140 10.98 2.15 -9.67
N HIS A 141 11.74 2.13 -8.57
CA HIS A 141 13.20 2.30 -8.52
C HIS A 141 13.75 3.67 -8.98
N ALA A 142 12.87 4.62 -9.32
CA ALA A 142 13.29 5.97 -9.69
C ALA A 142 13.79 6.77 -8.46
N GLY A 143 15.10 7.06 -8.42
CA GLY A 143 15.74 7.81 -7.33
C GLY A 143 16.23 6.97 -6.14
N PHE A 144 16.22 5.63 -6.28
CA PHE A 144 16.72 4.69 -5.27
C PHE A 144 18.20 4.38 -5.54
N GLN A 145 19.10 5.21 -5.00
CA GLN A 145 20.46 4.78 -4.67
C GLN A 145 20.39 4.13 -3.27
N GLU A 146 21.19 3.08 -3.02
CA GLU A 146 21.17 2.32 -1.75
C GLU A 146 21.27 3.22 -0.50
N ASP A 147 21.89 4.40 -0.64
CA ASP A 147 22.18 5.36 0.42
C ASP A 147 21.08 6.39 0.77
N THR A 148 19.91 6.40 0.09
CA THR A 148 18.87 7.44 0.33
C THR A 148 17.87 7.10 1.45
N PHE A 149 18.04 5.98 2.16
CA PHE A 149 17.18 5.59 3.28
C PHE A 149 17.61 6.27 4.58
N VAL A 150 17.13 7.49 4.80
CA VAL A 150 17.16 8.09 6.14
C VAL A 150 16.03 7.47 6.97
N GLU A 151 16.39 6.74 8.03
CA GLU A 151 15.45 6.38 9.10
C GLU A 151 15.00 7.68 9.77
N GLY A 152 13.86 8.22 9.31
CA GLY A 152 13.15 9.23 10.07
C GLY A 152 12.73 8.62 11.40
N GLY A 153 13.39 9.06 12.48
CA GLY A 153 13.09 8.63 13.84
C GLY A 153 11.61 8.70 14.15
N LEU A 154 11.15 7.73 14.92
CA LEU A 154 9.78 7.62 15.41
C LEU A 154 9.36 8.95 16.06
N ALA A 155 8.49 9.72 15.41
CA ALA A 155 7.61 10.58 16.16
C ALA A 155 6.65 9.65 16.89
N ASP A 156 6.87 9.53 18.19
CA ASP A 156 6.05 8.76 19.11
C ASP A 156 4.70 9.46 19.28
N ASP A 157 3.81 9.31 18.29
CA ASP A 157 2.44 9.81 18.35
C ASP A 157 1.55 8.90 19.22
N THR A 158 2.10 8.37 20.33
CA THR A 158 1.34 7.69 21.39
C THR A 158 0.78 8.67 22.43
N THR A 159 0.82 9.98 22.17
CA THR A 159 0.11 10.98 22.99
C THR A 159 -0.83 11.86 22.16
N ARG A 160 -2.07 11.40 21.95
CA ARG A 160 -3.31 12.20 22.08
C ARG A 160 -4.59 11.39 21.88
#